data_AF-A0A257Q1M6-F1
#
_entry.id   AF-A0A257Q1M6-F1
#
_cell.length_a   1.000
_cell.length_b   1.000
_cell.length_c   1.000
_cell.angle_alpha   90.00
_cell.angle_beta   90.00
_cell.angle_gamma   90.00
#
_symmetry.space_group_name_H-M   'P 1'
#
loop_
_entity.id
_entity.type
_entity.pdbx_description
1 polymer ?
#
loop_
_entity_poly.entity_id
_entity_poly.type
_entity_poly.pdbx_seq_one_letter_code
_entity_poly.pdbx_strand_id
1 'polypeptide(L)'
;GVSYRVFFTNLTEMEQWLKARTIVALDEGVWDSRASREYLYERNRGSVTEQWILRIQNDLFDDFGNLKPMLPGDWDDKKVVYSKYVEVPAQVASSGASSLDDEIPF
;
A
#
# COMPACT_ATOMS: atom_id res chain seq x y z
N GLY A 1 7.38 -4.38 -24.93
CA GLY A 1 7.68 -2.99 -24.51
C GLY A 1 9.03 -2.99 -23.83
N VAL A 2 9.81 -1.93 -24.00
CA VAL A 2 11.11 -1.79 -23.32
C VAL A 2 10.87 -1.36 -21.87
N SER A 3 11.46 -2.06 -20.92
CA SER A 3 11.41 -1.70 -19.50
C SER A 3 12.53 -0.72 -19.19
N TYR A 4 12.18 0.47 -18.71
CA TYR A 4 13.13 1.49 -18.27
C TYR A 4 13.22 1.47 -16.75
N ARG A 5 14.44 1.56 -16.23
CA ARG A 5 14.68 1.87 -14.82
C ARG A 5 14.65 3.38 -14.65
N VAL A 6 13.90 3.84 -13.66
CA VAL A 6 13.84 5.25 -13.28
C VAL A 6 14.43 5.38 -11.89
N PHE A 7 15.24 6.41 -11.69
CA PHE A 7 15.90 6.71 -10.43
C PHE A 7 15.41 8.07 -9.93
N PHE A 8 15.27 8.19 -8.62
CA PHE A 8 14.87 9.41 -7.92
C PHE A 8 15.88 9.68 -6.82
N THR A 9 16.11 10.96 -6.50
CA THR A 9 17.00 11.34 -5.40
C THR A 9 16.24 11.71 -4.13
N ASN A 10 14.96 12.06 -4.27
CA ASN A 10 14.08 12.43 -3.17
C ASN A 10 12.63 12.02 -3.44
N LEU A 11 11.84 12.07 -2.37
CA LEU A 11 10.42 11.75 -2.35
C LEU A 11 9.63 12.63 -3.32
N THR A 12 9.91 13.93 -3.37
CA THR A 12 9.17 14.88 -4.22
C THR A 12 9.30 14.53 -5.71
N GLU A 13 10.51 14.20 -6.19
CA GLU A 13 10.74 13.75 -7.56
C GLU A 13 9.95 12.47 -7.88
N MET A 14 9.99 11.50 -6.96
CA MET A 14 9.24 10.26 -7.09
C MET A 14 7.75 10.53 -7.21
N GLU A 15 7.18 11.34 -6.31
CA GLU A 15 5.75 11.66 -6.30
C GLU A 15 5.31 12.44 -7.55
N GLN A 16 6.13 13.37 -8.04
CA GLN A 16 5.87 14.06 -9.30
C GLN A 16 5.83 13.08 -10.47
N TRP A 17 6.74 12.12 -10.51
CA TRP A 17 6.79 11.10 -11.56
C TRP A 17 5.61 10.14 -11.48
N LEU A 18 5.22 9.71 -10.27
CA LEU A 18 4.05 8.87 -10.04
C LEU A 18 2.77 9.57 -10.50
N LYS A 19 2.61 10.84 -10.14
CA LYS A 19 1.46 11.67 -10.56
C LYS A 19 1.36 11.79 -12.08
N ALA A 20 2.48 11.97 -12.78
CA ALA A 20 2.50 12.01 -14.25
C ALA A 20 2.04 10.69 -14.89
N ARG A 21 2.04 9.59 -14.14
CA ARG A 21 1.56 8.26 -14.54
C ARG A 21 0.20 7.89 -13.96
N THR A 22 -0.55 8.88 -13.48
CA THR A 22 -1.87 8.70 -12.86
C THR A 22 -1.84 7.75 -11.65
N ILE A 23 -0.71 7.69 -10.96
CA ILE A 23 -0.57 7.00 -9.67
C ILE A 23 -0.68 8.08 -8.59
N VAL A 24 -1.68 7.96 -7.72
CA VAL A 24 -2.04 9.00 -6.74
C VAL A 24 -1.72 8.55 -5.32
N ALA A 25 -1.22 9.47 -4.48
CA ALA A 25 -1.02 9.19 -3.07
C ALA A 25 -2.38 9.00 -2.38
N LEU A 26 -2.48 7.98 -1.53
CA LEU A 26 -3.64 7.77 -0.66
C LEU A 26 -3.50 8.62 0.61
N ASP A 27 -4.64 8.97 1.19
CA ASP A 27 -4.69 9.65 2.49
C ASP A 27 -4.12 8.74 3.60
N GLU A 28 -3.37 9.30 4.54
CA GLU A 28 -2.76 8.54 5.64
C GLU A 28 -3.80 7.82 6.51
N GLY A 29 -5.02 8.36 6.59
CA GLY A 29 -6.12 7.76 7.34
C GLY A 29 -6.62 6.44 6.75
N VAL A 30 -6.27 6.13 5.50
CA VAL A 30 -6.69 4.89 4.80
C VAL A 30 -5.54 3.92 4.54
N TRP A 31 -4.32 4.23 4.99
CA TRP A 31 -3.20 3.32 4.82
C TRP A 31 -3.36 2.06 5.66
N ASP A 32 -2.99 0.89 5.10
CA ASP A 32 -2.97 -0.37 5.85
C ASP A 32 -1.97 -0.30 7.02
N SER A 33 -0.89 0.48 6.87
CA SER A 33 0.16 0.65 7.88
C SER A 33 0.81 2.02 7.82
N ARG A 34 1.08 2.61 8.99
CA ARG A 34 1.86 3.86 9.12
C ARG A 34 3.34 3.72 8.77
N ALA A 35 3.84 2.49 8.62
CA ALA A 35 5.23 2.24 8.26
C ALA A 35 5.52 2.48 6.77
N SER A 36 4.48 2.58 5.94
CA SER A 36 4.60 2.72 4.49
C SER A 36 3.62 3.73 3.93
N ARG A 37 4.08 4.53 2.96
CA ARG A 37 3.20 5.32 2.09
C ARG A 37 2.52 4.40 1.09
N GLU A 38 1.26 4.69 0.81
CA GLU A 38 0.47 3.94 -0.15
C GLU A 38 0.01 4.85 -1.29
N TYR A 39 0.12 4.31 -2.51
CA TYR A 39 -0.29 4.99 -3.72
C TYR A 39 -1.22 4.08 -4.53
N LEU A 40 -2.29 4.65 -5.07
CA LEU A 40 -3.29 3.95 -5.88
C LEU A 40 -3.04 4.19 -7.36
N TYR A 41 -3.11 3.11 -8.13
CA TYR A 41 -3.15 3.14 -9.58
C TYR A 41 -4.42 2.46 -10.08
N GLU A 42 -5.22 3.20 -10.83
CA GLU A 42 -6.43 2.69 -11.45
C GLU A 42 -6.19 2.42 -12.93
N ARG A 43 -6.44 1.19 -13.35
CA ARG A 43 -6.31 0.78 -14.74
C ARG A 43 -7.67 0.38 -15.29
N ASN A 44 -8.18 1.19 -16.22
CA ASN A 44 -9.41 0.88 -16.94
C ASN A 44 -9.11 -0.10 -18.10
N ARG A 45 -9.77 -1.25 -18.10
CA ARG A 45 -9.67 -2.27 -19.16
C ARG A 45 -11.08 -2.59 -19.67
N GLY A 46 -11.55 -1.77 -20.61
CA GLY A 46 -12.93 -1.84 -21.09
C GLY A 46 -13.90 -1.42 -19.99
N SER A 47 -14.85 -2.28 -19.66
CA SER A 47 -15.86 -2.03 -18.60
C SER A 47 -15.39 -2.38 -17.18
N VAL A 48 -14.15 -2.86 -17.01
CA VAL A 48 -13.59 -3.26 -15.72
C VAL A 48 -12.50 -2.28 -15.30
N THR A 49 -12.63 -1.73 -14.10
CA THR A 49 -11.58 -0.94 -13.45
C THR A 49 -10.80 -1.85 -12.51
N GLU A 50 -9.50 -2.01 -12.76
CA GLU A 50 -8.58 -2.70 -11.86
C GLU A 50 -7.84 -1.70 -10.99
N GLN A 51 -7.83 -1.92 -9.68
CA GLN A 51 -7.07 -1.10 -8.75
C GLN A 51 -5.79 -1.83 -8.32
N TRP A 52 -4.71 -1.07 -8.21
CA TRP A 52 -3.39 -1.55 -7.79
C TRP A 52 -2.81 -0.61 -6.74
N ILE A 53 -2.17 -1.17 -5.73
CA ILE A 53 -1.51 -0.42 -4.65
C ILE A 53 0.00 -0.57 -4.79
N LEU A 54 0.68 0.57 -4.79
CA LEU A 54 2.12 0.69 -4.60
C LEU A 54 2.37 1.08 -3.15
N ARG A 55 3.06 0.23 -2.40
CA ARG A 55 3.49 0.50 -1.03
C ARG A 55 4.99 0.76 -1.00
N ILE A 56 5.39 1.82 -0.31
CA ILE A 56 6.79 2.24 -0.19
C ILE A 56 7.08 2.48 1.29
N GLN A 57 8.08 1.80 1.86
CA GLN A 57 8.44 2.01 3.25
C GLN A 57 8.95 3.43 3.49
N ASN A 58 8.49 4.03 4.59
CA ASN A 58 8.86 5.39 4.98
C ASN A 58 10.34 5.51 5.31
N ASP A 59 10.96 4.42 5.75
CA ASP A 59 12.37 4.41 6.14
C ASP A 59 13.35 4.53 4.97
N LEU A 60 12.88 4.43 3.72
CA LEU A 60 13.69 4.68 2.53
C LEU A 60 14.11 6.16 2.42
N PHE A 61 13.34 7.07 3.01
CA PHE A 61 13.62 8.49 2.99
C PHE A 61 14.09 8.97 4.36
N ASP A 62 14.97 9.96 4.36
CA ASP A 62 15.36 10.69 5.57
C ASP A 62 14.26 11.69 5.99
N ASP A 63 14.46 12.35 7.13
CA ASP A 63 13.52 13.34 7.66
C ASP A 63 13.36 14.57 6.74
N PHE A 64 14.27 14.77 5.79
CA PHE A 64 14.23 15.82 4.78
C PHE A 64 13.60 15.34 3.46
N GLY A 65 13.22 14.07 3.36
CA GLY A 65 12.63 13.46 2.18
C GLY A 65 13.64 13.02 1.12
N ASN A 66 14.93 13.00 1.40
CA ASN A 66 15.94 12.45 0.48
C ASN A 66 16.01 10.94 0.59
N LEU A 67 16.31 10.26 -0.52
CA LEU A 67 16.54 8.83 -0.51
C LEU A 67 17.81 8.51 0.30
N LYS A 68 17.69 7.65 1.31
CA LYS A 68 18.84 7.25 2.12
C LYS A 68 19.83 6.48 1.25
N PRO A 69 21.15 6.72 1.40
CA PRO A 69 22.15 5.87 0.77
C PRO A 69 22.04 4.47 1.37
N MET A 70 21.90 3.45 0.51
CA MET A 70 21.81 2.05 0.92
C MET A 70 22.92 1.26 0.24
N LEU A 71 23.56 0.35 0.97
CA LEU A 71 24.45 -0.62 0.35
C LEU A 71 23.61 -1.67 -0.38
N PRO A 72 24.17 -2.37 -1.39
CA PRO A 72 23.44 -3.42 -2.10
C PRO A 72 22.89 -4.52 -1.19
N GLY A 73 23.51 -4.77 -0.04
CA GLY A 73 23.05 -5.75 0.95
C GLY A 73 21.95 -5.24 1.89
N ASP A 74 21.74 -3.93 1.96
CA ASP A 74 20.72 -3.30 2.81
C ASP A 74 19.36 -3.18 2.09
N TRP A 75 19.35 -3.40 0.77
CA TRP A 75 18.12 -3.41 -0.01
C TRP A 75 17.31 -4.66 0.28
N ASP A 76 16.07 -4.46 0.73
CA ASP A 76 15.06 -5.51 0.87
C ASP A 76 13.96 -5.25 -0.16
N ASP A 77 13.66 -6.24 -1.01
CA ASP A 77 12.61 -6.16 -2.03
C ASP A 77 11.21 -5.91 -1.43
N LYS A 78 11.04 -6.10 -0.12
CA LYS A 78 9.81 -5.76 0.60
C LYS A 78 9.65 -4.26 0.88
N LYS A 79 10.68 -3.45 0.62
CA LYS A 79 10.61 -1.99 0.81
C LYS A 79 9.75 -1.29 -0.23
N VAL A 80 9.59 -1.90 -1.41
CA VAL A 80 8.73 -1.40 -2.49
C VAL A 80 7.91 -2.56 -3.04
N VAL A 81 6.60 -2.55 -2.75
CA VAL A 81 5.70 -3.63 -3.16
C VAL A 81 4.61 -3.06 -4.06
N TYR A 82 4.39 -3.70 -5.19
CA TYR A 82 3.31 -3.37 -6.11
C TYR A 82 2.36 -4.56 -6.23
N SER A 83 1.09 -4.37 -5.87
CA SER A 83 0.12 -5.46 -5.76
C SER A 83 -1.25 -5.04 -6.25
N LYS A 84 -2.03 -6.00 -6.76
CA LYS A 84 -3.42 -5.76 -7.15
C LYS A 84 -4.24 -5.57 -5.87
N TYR A 85 -5.02 -4.51 -5.81
CA TYR A 85 -5.98 -4.31 -4.72
C TYR A 85 -7.08 -5.35 -4.86
N VAL A 86 -7.29 -6.12 -3.79
CA VAL A 86 -8.42 -7.02 -3.65
C VAL A 86 -9.17 -6.52 -2.42
N GLU A 87 -10.33 -5.93 -2.65
CA GLU A 87 -11.23 -5.53 -1.57
C GLU A 87 -11.60 -6.81 -0.81
N VAL A 88 -11.03 -7.00 0.39
CA VAL A 88 -11.42 -8.12 1.25
C VAL A 88 -12.78 -7.74 1.80
N PRO A 89 -13.87 -8.45 1.46
CA PRO A 89 -15.17 -8.15 2.03
C PRO A 89 -15.03 -8.26 3.55
N ALA A 90 -15.37 -7.18 4.26
CA ALA A 90 -15.36 -7.13 5.71
C ALA A 90 -16.11 -8.36 6.24
N GLN A 91 -15.38 -9.39 6.67
CA GLN A 91 -15.99 -10.55 7.27
C GLN A 91 -16.59 -10.07 8.58
N VAL A 92 -17.92 -9.99 8.59
CA VAL A 92 -18.81 -10.10 9.74
C VAL A 92 -18.03 -10.37 11.03
N ALA A 93 -17.80 -9.31 11.81
CA ALA A 93 -17.53 -9.42 13.22
C ALA A 93 -18.77 -10.05 13.87
N SER A 94 -18.86 -11.38 13.74
CA SER A 94 -19.82 -12.21 14.40
C SER A 94 -19.39 -12.22 15.85
N SER A 95 -19.96 -11.28 16.60
CA SER A 95 -20.27 -11.37 18.02
C SER A 95 -19.76 -12.66 18.67
N GLY A 96 -18.63 -12.56 19.37
CA GLY A 96 -18.38 -13.41 20.51
C GLY A 96 -19.46 -13.13 21.55
N ALA A 97 -20.51 -13.94 21.54
CA ALA A 97 -21.40 -14.14 22.67
C ALA A 97 -21.47 -15.65 22.89
N SER A 98 -20.79 -16.04 23.95
CA SER A 98 -20.60 -17.38 24.51
C SER A 98 -21.76 -18.34 24.30
N SER A 99 -21.44 -19.51 23.74
CA SER A 99 -22.14 -20.75 24.09
C SER A 99 -21.83 -21.07 25.55
N LEU A 100 -22.81 -20.94 26.43
CA LEU A 100 -22.85 -21.54 27.77
C LEU A 100 -24.32 -21.60 28.20
N ASP A 101 -24.96 -22.70 27.83
CA ASP A 101 -25.65 -23.60 28.76
C ASP A 101 -26.06 -22.97 30.09
N ASP A 102 -27.36 -22.65 30.27
CA ASP A 102 -28.01 -22.88 31.56
C ASP A 102 -29.51 -23.14 31.34
N GLU A 103 -29.82 -24.42 31.49
CA GLU A 103 -31.11 -25.10 31.49
C GLU A 103 -31.91 -24.67 32.74
N ILE A 104 -32.98 -23.87 32.59
CA ILE A 104 -33.92 -23.58 33.69
C ILE A 104 -35.17 -24.46 33.53
N PRO A 105 -35.37 -25.51 34.34
CA PRO A 105 -36.65 -26.21 34.38
C PRO A 105 -37.67 -25.42 35.22
N PHE A 106 -38.94 -25.46 34.77
CA PHE A 106 -40.12 -24.91 35.46
C PHE A 106 -40.50 -25.69 36.72
#